data_AF-A0A2E8DTU5-F1
#
_entry.id   AF-A0A2E8DTU5-F1
#
_cell.length_a   1.000
_cell.length_b   1.000
_cell.length_c   1.000
_cell.angle_alpha   90.00
_cell.angle_beta   90.00
_cell.angle_gamma   90.00
#
_symmetry.space_group_name_H-M   'P 1'
#
loop_
_entity.id
_entity.type
_entity.pdbx_description
1 polymer ?
#
loop_
_entity_poly.entity_id
_entity_poly.type
_entity_poly.pdbx_seq_one_letter_code
_entity_poly.pdbx_strand_id
1 'polypeptide(L)'
;MVEVLQFSELNGSTDVSVANTLYFASNSGMCLKMIRITLYNSFARIEPGFLYFMKGNLENKTSTGGGILKGLGRKVLSGEWLFINEIHGTGQIYLEPSFGYFFICELEIGDQGMFYASTRDLDISSTLQKNISAGVFGGEGLFQTQVKGSEVVVLYSPVLTNEVQKIELDNEKLSVDGNFALLRTAEIDFKAEKSSKT
;
A
#
# COMPACT_ATOMS: atom_id res chain seq x y z
N MET A 1 1.09 -16.27 -5.74
CA MET A 1 -0.38 -16.20 -5.57
C MET A 1 -0.67 -15.34 -4.35
N VAL A 2 -1.62 -14.42 -4.45
CA VAL A 2 -2.02 -13.52 -3.35
C VAL A 2 -3.49 -13.78 -3.01
N GLU A 3 -3.80 -13.87 -1.73
CA GLU A 3 -5.15 -14.16 -1.24
C GLU A 3 -5.50 -13.26 -0.04
N VAL A 4 -6.76 -12.85 0.05
CA VAL A 4 -7.33 -12.20 1.23
C VAL A 4 -8.01 -13.29 2.07
N LEU A 5 -7.43 -13.62 3.22
CA LEU A 5 -8.04 -14.50 4.22
C LEU A 5 -8.98 -13.66 5.09
N GLN A 6 -10.28 -13.91 4.99
CA GLN A 6 -11.28 -13.22 5.79
C GLN A 6 -11.81 -14.15 6.90
N PHE A 7 -11.89 -13.61 8.11
CA PHE A 7 -12.56 -14.24 9.24
C PHE A 7 -13.98 -13.69 9.29
N SER A 8 -14.98 -14.57 9.10
CA SER A 8 -16.39 -14.18 9.07
C SER A 8 -16.85 -13.57 10.40
N GLU A 9 -16.36 -14.11 11.52
CA GLU A 9 -16.69 -13.67 12.85
C GLU A 9 -15.47 -13.80 13.77
N LEU A 10 -15.39 -12.92 14.77
CA LEU A 10 -14.46 -13.03 15.88
C LEU A 10 -15.26 -13.35 17.14
N ASN A 11 -15.13 -14.57 17.64
CA ASN A 11 -16.02 -15.16 18.66
C ASN A 11 -15.85 -14.61 20.08
N GLY A 12 -15.12 -13.50 20.26
CA GLY A 12 -15.00 -12.79 21.51
C GLY A 12 -13.57 -12.52 21.96
N SER A 13 -13.47 -11.96 23.16
CA SER A 13 -12.22 -11.62 23.83
C SER A 13 -12.39 -11.83 25.34
N THR A 14 -11.31 -12.18 26.04
CA THR A 14 -11.29 -12.18 27.51
C THR A 14 -11.31 -10.76 28.09
N ASP A 15 -11.05 -9.74 27.26
CA ASP A 15 -11.19 -8.33 27.60
C ASP A 15 -12.59 -7.83 27.22
N VAL A 16 -13.33 -7.33 28.20
CA VAL A 16 -14.71 -6.85 28.05
C VAL A 16 -14.82 -5.66 27.10
N SER A 17 -13.83 -4.75 27.11
CA SER A 17 -13.81 -3.59 26.22
C SER A 17 -13.62 -4.02 24.77
N VAL A 18 -12.68 -4.94 24.54
CA VAL A 18 -12.47 -5.53 23.21
C VAL A 18 -13.69 -6.30 22.75
N ALA A 19 -14.31 -7.10 23.61
CA ALA A 19 -15.54 -7.83 23.28
C ALA A 19 -16.67 -6.89 22.84
N ASN A 20 -16.86 -5.77 23.54
CA ASN A 20 -17.82 -4.73 23.14
C ASN A 20 -17.47 -4.12 21.78
N THR A 21 -16.20 -3.77 21.54
CA THR A 21 -15.76 -3.25 20.24
C THR A 21 -16.00 -4.24 19.11
N LEU A 22 -15.68 -5.53 19.33
CA LEU A 22 -15.90 -6.60 18.36
C LEU A 22 -17.38 -6.79 18.03
N TYR A 23 -18.27 -6.68 19.02
CA TYR A 23 -19.71 -6.76 18.81
C TYR A 23 -20.21 -5.67 17.84
N PHE A 24 -19.80 -4.41 18.07
CA PHE A 24 -20.19 -3.31 17.18
C PHE A 24 -19.54 -3.40 15.79
N ALA A 25 -18.27 -3.80 15.72
CA ALA A 25 -17.57 -4.01 14.46
C ALA A 25 -18.25 -5.11 13.63
N SER A 26 -18.59 -6.24 14.24
CA SER A 26 -19.30 -7.33 13.55
C SER A 26 -20.67 -6.89 13.06
N ASN A 27 -21.42 -6.14 13.88
CA ASN A 27 -22.75 -5.63 13.50
C ASN A 27 -22.72 -4.58 12.39
N SER A 28 -21.61 -3.87 12.20
CA SER A 28 -21.41 -2.97 11.05
C SER A 28 -20.89 -3.69 9.80
N GLY A 29 -20.74 -5.02 9.85
CA GLY A 29 -20.23 -5.84 8.74
C GLY A 29 -18.70 -5.85 8.64
N MET A 30 -17.98 -5.30 9.63
CA MET A 30 -16.51 -5.34 9.64
C MET A 30 -16.02 -6.75 9.91
N CYS A 31 -15.22 -7.27 8.99
CA CYS A 31 -14.55 -8.56 9.13
C CYS A 31 -13.04 -8.36 9.19
N LEU A 32 -12.38 -9.13 10.06
CA LEU A 32 -10.92 -9.18 10.11
C LEU A 32 -10.42 -9.87 8.84
N LYS A 33 -9.41 -9.27 8.21
CA LYS A 33 -8.80 -9.77 6.98
C LYS A 33 -7.30 -9.84 7.15
N MET A 34 -6.68 -10.76 6.44
CA MET A 34 -5.24 -10.93 6.42
C MET A 34 -4.79 -11.30 5.01
N ILE A 35 -3.66 -10.76 4.57
CA ILE A 35 -3.11 -11.09 3.27
C ILE A 35 -2.17 -12.29 3.40
N ARG A 36 -2.38 -13.29 2.54
CA ARG A 36 -1.45 -14.41 2.35
C ARG A 36 -0.81 -14.33 0.97
N ILE A 37 0.52 -14.34 0.94
CA ILE A 37 1.30 -14.42 -0.29
C ILE A 37 1.99 -15.79 -0.34
N THR A 38 1.69 -16.58 -1.35
CA THR A 38 2.35 -17.87 -1.60
C THR A 38 3.42 -17.69 -2.69
N LEU A 39 4.66 -18.06 -2.36
CA LEU A 39 5.84 -17.99 -3.22
C LEU A 39 6.31 -19.38 -3.64
N TYR A 40 6.74 -19.48 -4.90
CA TYR A 40 7.33 -20.69 -5.51
C TYR A 40 8.64 -20.32 -6.18
N ASN A 41 9.75 -20.46 -5.44
CA ASN A 41 11.07 -19.99 -5.84
C ASN A 41 11.04 -18.57 -6.43
N SER A 42 10.36 -17.67 -5.71
CA SER A 42 10.12 -16.29 -6.13
C SER A 42 10.37 -15.36 -4.94
N PHE A 43 10.00 -14.09 -5.06
CA PHE A 43 10.11 -13.15 -3.95
C PHE A 43 8.85 -12.30 -3.82
N ALA A 44 8.70 -11.58 -2.71
CA ALA A 44 7.71 -10.53 -2.54
C ALA A 44 8.35 -9.34 -1.82
N ARG A 45 7.85 -8.14 -2.11
CA ARG A 45 8.19 -6.92 -1.40
C ARG A 45 7.05 -6.51 -0.51
N ILE A 46 7.34 -6.16 0.73
CA ILE A 46 6.35 -5.86 1.76
C ILE A 46 6.74 -4.56 2.43
N GLU A 47 5.76 -3.68 2.61
CA GLU A 47 5.94 -2.44 3.36
C GLU A 47 6.42 -2.75 4.79
N PRO A 48 7.44 -2.06 5.30
CA PRO A 48 7.93 -2.29 6.66
C PRO A 48 6.81 -2.18 7.70
N GLY A 49 6.78 -3.13 8.64
CA GLY A 49 5.78 -3.19 9.70
C GLY A 49 4.55 -4.05 9.39
N PHE A 50 4.32 -4.46 8.14
CA PHE A 50 3.19 -5.35 7.82
C PHE A 50 3.52 -6.84 7.80
N LEU A 51 4.78 -7.25 7.93
CA LEU A 51 5.11 -8.67 8.03
C LEU A 51 4.66 -9.25 9.39
N TYR A 52 3.72 -10.20 9.38
CA TYR A 52 3.24 -10.85 10.61
C TYR A 52 3.97 -12.16 10.89
N PHE A 53 3.92 -13.13 9.96
CA PHE A 53 4.73 -14.35 10.06
C PHE A 53 4.99 -15.00 8.69
N MET A 54 5.93 -15.95 8.67
CA MET A 54 6.30 -16.71 7.49
C MET A 54 6.28 -18.22 7.78
N LYS A 55 5.96 -19.02 6.76
CA LYS A 55 5.99 -20.48 6.81
C LYS A 55 6.64 -21.04 5.55
N GLY A 56 7.71 -21.81 5.71
CA GLY A 56 8.42 -22.45 4.60
C GLY A 56 9.90 -22.05 4.55
N ASN A 57 10.55 -22.32 3.43
CA ASN A 57 11.94 -21.95 3.20
C ASN A 57 11.99 -20.53 2.62
N LEU A 58 11.92 -19.54 3.51
CA LEU A 58 11.86 -18.12 3.17
C LEU A 58 12.96 -17.34 3.90
N GLU A 59 13.58 -16.39 3.20
CA GLU A 59 14.64 -15.54 3.72
C GLU A 59 14.32 -14.08 3.44
N ASN A 60 14.43 -13.22 4.46
CA ASN A 60 14.34 -11.78 4.29
C ASN A 60 15.71 -11.23 3.85
N LYS A 61 15.78 -10.72 2.63
CA LYS A 61 16.90 -9.92 2.15
C LYS A 61 16.52 -8.46 2.32
N THR A 62 16.96 -7.86 3.42
CA THR A 62 16.85 -6.41 3.56
C THR A 62 17.78 -5.78 2.53
N SER A 63 17.25 -4.97 1.61
CA SER A 63 18.04 -4.20 0.65
C SER A 63 18.78 -3.08 1.39
N THR A 64 19.76 -3.43 2.21
CA THR A 64 20.74 -2.46 2.69
C THR A 64 21.67 -2.23 1.51
N GLY A 65 21.34 -1.28 0.65
CA GLY A 65 22.15 -0.90 -0.50
C GLY A 65 23.56 -0.49 -0.06
N GLY A 66 24.44 -1.48 0.09
CA GLY A 66 25.86 -1.35 0.38
C GLY A 66 26.21 -0.79 1.75
N GLY A 67 26.58 -1.67 2.68
CA GLY A 67 27.56 -1.41 3.74
C GLY A 67 27.21 -0.34 4.79
N ILE A 68 27.30 -0.74 6.05
CA ILE A 68 27.08 0.04 7.28
C ILE A 68 27.80 1.41 7.34
N LEU A 69 28.74 1.71 6.42
CA LEU A 69 29.54 2.94 6.42
C LEU A 69 29.22 3.96 5.30
N LYS A 70 28.41 3.64 4.27
CA LYS A 70 27.99 4.63 3.25
C LYS A 70 26.59 5.23 3.50
N GLY A 71 25.88 4.73 4.51
CA GLY A 71 24.46 5.03 4.79
C GLY A 71 24.16 6.34 5.52
N LEU A 72 25.17 7.08 5.99
CA LEU A 72 24.92 8.35 6.69
C LEU A 72 24.82 9.56 5.74
N GLY A 73 25.50 9.55 4.59
CA GLY A 73 25.49 10.68 3.65
C GLY A 73 24.26 10.75 2.72
N ARG A 74 23.58 9.61 2.49
CA ARG A 74 22.39 9.53 1.61
C ARG A 74 21.05 9.66 2.35
N LYS A 75 21.09 9.58 3.68
CA LYS A 75 19.93 9.60 4.58
C LYS A 75 19.11 10.88 4.51
N VAL A 76 19.68 11.96 3.96
CA VAL A 76 19.06 13.29 3.94
C VAL A 76 18.54 13.68 2.56
N LEU A 77 18.97 13.00 1.48
CA LEU A 77 18.71 13.47 0.10
C LEU A 77 17.69 12.65 -0.69
N SER A 78 17.30 11.46 -0.21
CA SER A 78 16.47 10.52 -1.00
C SER A 78 15.07 10.26 -0.47
N GLY A 79 14.66 10.88 0.65
CA GLY A 79 13.28 10.82 1.15
C GLY A 79 12.71 9.39 1.23
N GLU A 80 13.04 8.67 2.29
CA GLU A 80 12.21 7.59 2.87
C GLU A 80 11.88 6.31 2.06
N TRP A 81 12.84 5.59 1.43
CA TRP A 81 12.47 4.28 0.80
C TRP A 81 13.49 3.13 0.90
N LEU A 82 14.47 3.20 1.80
CA LEU A 82 15.49 2.14 1.98
C LEU A 82 15.03 0.93 2.83
N PHE A 83 13.73 0.77 3.11
CA PHE A 83 13.24 -0.17 4.14
C PHE A 83 12.17 -1.17 3.68
N ILE A 84 11.97 -1.36 2.39
CA ILE A 84 11.08 -2.42 1.89
C ILE A 84 11.71 -3.79 2.18
N ASN A 85 10.95 -4.69 2.80
CA ASN A 85 11.41 -6.05 3.08
C ASN A 85 11.26 -6.90 1.81
N GLU A 86 12.36 -7.43 1.27
CA GLU A 86 12.34 -8.36 0.14
C GLU A 86 12.47 -9.80 0.66
N ILE A 87 11.40 -10.57 0.55
CA ILE A 87 11.34 -11.93 1.07
C ILE A 87 11.42 -12.92 -0.08
N HIS A 88 12.43 -13.78 -0.08
CA HIS A 88 12.69 -14.75 -1.15
C HIS A 88 12.45 -16.18 -0.69
N GLY A 89 12.08 -17.05 -1.63
CA GLY A 89 12.13 -18.49 -1.45
C GLY A 89 10.83 -19.18 -1.85
N THR A 90 10.50 -20.25 -1.13
CA THR A 90 9.29 -21.05 -1.34
C THR A 90 8.54 -21.24 -0.03
N GLY A 91 7.31 -20.75 0.03
CA GLY A 91 6.53 -20.75 1.26
C GLY A 91 5.35 -19.79 1.22
N GLN A 92 4.84 -19.49 2.40
CA GLN A 92 3.72 -18.59 2.63
C GLN A 92 4.15 -17.45 3.54
N ILE A 93 3.81 -16.24 3.15
CA ILE A 93 4.00 -15.02 3.92
C ILE A 93 2.61 -14.55 4.35
N TYR A 94 2.49 -14.18 5.62
CA TYR A 94 1.27 -13.66 6.22
C TYR A 94 1.55 -12.24 6.70
N LEU A 95 0.69 -11.31 6.29
CA LEU A 95 0.79 -9.91 6.68
C LEU A 95 -0.08 -9.60 7.91
N GLU A 96 0.07 -8.42 8.50
CA GLU A 96 -0.70 -8.00 9.68
C GLU A 96 -2.21 -8.08 9.41
N PRO A 97 -3.01 -8.59 10.35
CA PRO A 97 -4.45 -8.58 10.23
C PRO A 97 -5.00 -7.16 10.32
N SER A 98 -6.03 -6.85 9.53
CA SER A 98 -6.67 -5.54 9.50
C SER A 98 -8.17 -5.67 9.32
N PHE A 99 -8.92 -4.73 9.90
CA PHE A 99 -10.35 -4.57 9.62
C PHE A 99 -10.63 -3.76 8.35
N GLY A 100 -9.62 -3.10 7.80
CA GLY A 100 -9.72 -2.40 6.52
C GLY A 100 -9.89 -3.34 5.34
N TYR A 101 -9.79 -2.77 4.15
CA TYR A 101 -10.02 -3.47 2.89
C TYR A 101 -8.75 -3.53 2.07
N PHE A 102 -8.73 -4.43 1.10
CA PHE A 102 -7.56 -4.64 0.26
C PHE A 102 -7.97 -4.68 -1.21
N PHE A 103 -7.25 -3.95 -2.05
CA PHE A 103 -7.34 -4.06 -3.50
C PHE A 103 -6.19 -4.93 -3.99
N ILE A 104 -6.53 -5.91 -4.82
CA ILE A 104 -5.57 -6.74 -5.54
C ILE A 104 -5.74 -6.36 -7.00
N CYS A 105 -4.78 -5.62 -7.55
CA CYS A 105 -4.83 -5.16 -8.93
C CYS A 105 -3.50 -5.45 -9.64
N GLU A 106 -3.57 -5.43 -10.96
CA GLU A 106 -2.40 -5.41 -11.84
C GLU A 106 -2.19 -3.95 -12.27
N LEU A 107 -0.95 -3.47 -12.14
CA LEU A 107 -0.47 -2.20 -12.74
C LEU A 107 -1.34 -0.95 -12.47
N GLU A 108 -1.13 -0.26 -11.34
CA GLU A 108 -1.73 1.05 -11.08
C GLU A 108 -0.74 2.00 -10.37
N ILE A 109 -0.90 3.31 -10.60
CA ILE A 109 -0.22 4.36 -9.83
C ILE A 109 -1.14 4.72 -8.66
N GLY A 110 -0.63 4.58 -7.43
CA GLY A 110 -1.38 4.80 -6.20
C GLY A 110 -0.66 5.72 -5.22
N ASP A 111 -1.34 6.06 -4.13
CA ASP A 111 -0.72 6.78 -3.03
C ASP A 111 0.25 5.87 -2.22
N GLN A 112 1.34 6.46 -1.70
CA GLN A 112 2.32 5.81 -0.82
C GLN A 112 1.63 5.08 0.34
N GLY A 113 0.67 5.75 0.99
CA GLY A 113 0.00 5.23 2.18
C GLY A 113 -0.84 3.99 1.94
N MET A 114 -1.11 3.63 0.68
CA MET A 114 -1.89 2.44 0.35
C MET A 114 -1.02 1.23 0.03
N PHE A 115 0.28 1.39 -0.25
CA PHE A 115 1.10 0.23 -0.62
C PHE A 115 1.22 -0.76 0.55
N TYR A 116 0.89 -2.02 0.28
CA TYR A 116 0.91 -3.09 1.29
C TYR A 116 1.95 -4.16 0.95
N ALA A 117 1.87 -4.72 -0.26
CA ALA A 117 2.84 -5.70 -0.76
C ALA A 117 2.79 -5.87 -2.28
N SER A 118 3.78 -6.55 -2.85
CA SER A 118 3.83 -6.94 -4.27
C SER A 118 4.57 -8.24 -4.50
N THR A 119 4.28 -8.94 -5.60
CA THR A 119 4.88 -10.27 -5.88
C THR A 119 6.15 -10.26 -6.73
N ARG A 120 6.62 -9.12 -7.25
CA ARG A 120 7.86 -9.01 -8.06
C ARG A 120 8.41 -7.59 -8.09
N ASP A 121 9.33 -7.33 -9.02
CA ASP A 121 9.91 -6.02 -9.27
C ASP A 121 8.86 -4.95 -9.53
N LEU A 122 8.77 -4.05 -8.55
CA LEU A 122 8.13 -2.77 -8.69
C LEU A 122 9.26 -1.74 -8.81
N ASP A 123 9.24 -0.98 -9.90
CA ASP A 123 9.93 0.30 -9.94
C ASP A 123 9.10 1.27 -9.11
N ILE A 124 9.35 1.26 -7.79
CA ILE A 124 8.79 2.21 -6.84
C ILE A 124 9.66 3.45 -6.92
N SER A 125 9.37 4.30 -7.90
CA SER A 125 9.95 5.63 -7.94
C SER A 125 9.01 6.58 -7.21
N SER A 126 9.49 7.24 -6.16
CA SER A 126 8.91 8.51 -5.72
C SER A 126 9.18 9.51 -6.85
N THR A 127 8.34 9.51 -7.89
CA THR A 127 8.44 10.53 -8.93
C THR A 127 8.03 11.82 -8.27
N LEU A 128 9.00 12.59 -7.76
CA LEU A 128 8.83 14.01 -7.45
C LEU A 128 8.18 14.62 -8.69
N GLN A 129 6.90 14.93 -8.58
CA GLN A 129 6.12 15.34 -9.71
C GLN A 129 6.70 16.64 -10.24
N LYS A 130 7.17 16.59 -11.49
CA LYS A 130 7.71 17.76 -12.20
C LYS A 130 6.68 18.91 -12.33
N ASN A 131 5.40 18.60 -12.10
CA ASN A 131 4.27 19.52 -12.23
C ASN A 131 3.68 19.99 -10.89
N ILE A 132 4.34 19.74 -9.75
CA ILE A 132 3.95 20.36 -8.48
C ILE A 132 4.26 21.85 -8.58
N SER A 133 3.23 22.69 -8.60
CA SER A 133 3.40 24.13 -8.46
C SER A 133 4.07 24.43 -7.10
N ALA A 134 5.14 25.23 -7.08
CA ALA A 134 6.00 25.48 -5.91
C ALA A 134 5.29 26.06 -4.66
N GLY A 135 3.97 26.30 -4.72
CA GLY A 135 3.13 26.83 -3.64
C GLY A 135 2.31 25.79 -2.87
N VAL A 136 2.43 24.49 -3.18
CA VAL A 136 1.78 23.43 -2.39
C VAL A 136 2.70 23.07 -1.22
N PHE A 137 2.73 23.89 -0.18
CA PHE A 137 3.36 23.59 1.12
C PHE A 137 2.26 23.67 2.18
N GLY A 138 1.43 22.63 2.25
CA GLY A 138 0.24 22.56 3.10
C GLY A 138 0.27 21.48 4.18
N GLY A 139 1.39 20.78 4.37
CA GLY A 139 1.51 19.70 5.37
C GLY A 139 0.86 18.37 4.96
N GLU A 140 0.19 18.31 3.82
CA GLU A 140 -0.30 17.07 3.20
C GLU A 140 0.79 16.49 2.30
N GLY A 141 1.13 15.21 2.48
CA GLY A 141 2.23 14.55 1.78
C GLY A 141 2.04 14.55 0.27
N LEU A 142 2.91 15.25 -0.46
CA LEU A 142 2.87 15.37 -1.93
C LEU A 142 3.61 14.24 -2.65
N PHE A 143 3.73 13.09 -2.00
CA PHE A 143 4.50 11.95 -2.49
C PHE A 143 3.54 10.88 -2.98
N GLN A 144 3.11 10.99 -4.24
CA GLN A 144 2.45 9.85 -4.88
C GLN A 144 3.50 8.82 -5.29
N THR A 145 3.29 7.57 -4.85
CA THR A 145 4.19 6.47 -5.16
C THR A 145 3.80 5.90 -6.52
N GLN A 146 4.67 6.11 -7.51
CA GLN A 146 4.50 5.40 -8.77
C GLN A 146 4.91 3.95 -8.56
N VAL A 147 3.91 3.07 -8.50
CA VAL A 147 4.12 1.63 -8.54
C VAL A 147 4.05 1.19 -9.99
N LYS A 148 5.20 0.90 -10.61
CA LYS A 148 5.25 0.39 -11.98
C LYS A 148 5.87 -1.01 -11.99
N GLY A 149 5.10 -2.02 -12.37
CA GLY A 149 5.60 -3.39 -12.45
C GLY A 149 4.55 -4.35 -12.97
N SER A 150 4.97 -5.40 -13.66
CA SER A 150 4.10 -6.28 -14.45
C SER A 150 3.39 -7.38 -13.65
N GLU A 151 3.12 -7.18 -12.36
CA GLU A 151 2.47 -8.20 -11.52
C GLU A 151 1.61 -7.61 -10.38
N VAL A 152 0.96 -8.51 -9.64
CA VAL A 152 -0.02 -8.25 -8.57
C VAL A 152 0.53 -7.33 -7.47
N VAL A 153 -0.20 -6.25 -7.22
CA VAL A 153 0.00 -5.32 -6.10
C VAL A 153 -1.16 -5.47 -5.12
N VAL A 154 -0.83 -5.40 -3.83
CA VAL A 154 -1.80 -5.32 -2.74
C VAL A 154 -1.81 -3.91 -2.19
N LEU A 155 -2.98 -3.29 -2.21
CA LEU A 155 -3.20 -1.95 -1.70
C LEU A 155 -4.17 -1.99 -0.53
N TYR A 156 -3.87 -1.27 0.54
CA TYR A 156 -4.80 -1.01 1.63
C TYR A 156 -5.85 0.02 1.19
N SER A 157 -7.10 -0.20 1.57
CA SER A 157 -8.21 0.72 1.36
C SER A 157 -8.98 0.98 2.65
N PRO A 158 -9.32 2.25 2.95
CA PRO A 158 -10.18 2.59 4.07
C PRO A 158 -11.67 2.26 3.81
N VAL A 159 -12.05 1.97 2.56
CA VAL A 159 -13.44 1.72 2.14
C VAL A 159 -13.57 0.43 1.32
N LEU A 160 -14.78 -0.10 1.19
CA LEU A 160 -15.03 -1.28 0.36
C LEU A 160 -14.78 -1.00 -1.12
N THR A 161 -14.37 -2.01 -1.88
CA THR A 161 -14.14 -1.87 -3.33
C THR A 161 -15.37 -1.38 -4.10
N ASN A 162 -16.57 -1.79 -3.69
CA ASN A 162 -17.82 -1.36 -4.32
C ASN A 162 -18.26 0.07 -3.93
N GLU A 163 -17.59 0.67 -2.95
CA GLU A 163 -17.78 2.07 -2.56
C GLU A 163 -16.79 3.01 -3.26
N VAL A 164 -15.77 2.44 -3.93
CA VAL A 164 -14.84 3.22 -4.75
C VAL A 164 -15.51 3.60 -6.07
N GLN A 165 -15.56 4.89 -6.34
CA GLN A 165 -16.06 5.39 -7.62
C GLN A 165 -14.96 5.30 -8.69
N LYS A 166 -15.15 4.41 -9.67
CA LYS A 166 -14.31 4.37 -10.87
C LYS A 166 -14.84 5.38 -11.90
N ILE A 167 -13.96 6.28 -12.35
CA ILE A 167 -14.26 7.26 -13.40
C ILE A 167 -13.31 6.99 -14.57
N GLU A 168 -13.88 6.76 -15.74
CA GLU A 168 -13.13 6.67 -17.00
C GLU A 168 -13.07 8.08 -17.62
N LEU A 169 -11.91 8.45 -18.14
CA LEU A 169 -11.69 9.75 -18.76
C LEU A 169 -11.52 9.57 -20.27
N ASP A 170 -12.36 10.21 -21.08
CA ASP A 170 -12.18 10.30 -22.53
C ASP A 170 -11.83 11.74 -22.93
N ASN A 171 -10.52 12.03 -22.98
CA ASN A 171 -9.98 13.35 -23.31
C ASN A 171 -10.56 14.49 -22.46
N GLU A 172 -10.93 14.19 -21.22
CA GLU A 172 -11.56 15.12 -20.28
C GLU A 172 -10.71 15.34 -19.02
N LYS A 173 -11.07 16.37 -18.25
CA LYS A 173 -10.40 16.72 -16.99
C LYS A 173 -11.30 16.41 -15.80
N LEU A 174 -10.85 15.55 -14.90
CA LEU A 174 -11.41 15.38 -13.57
C LEU A 174 -10.61 16.19 -12.55
N SER A 175 -11.29 16.94 -11.68
CA SER A 175 -10.68 17.67 -10.56
C SER A 175 -11.25 17.15 -9.26
N VAL A 176 -10.38 16.69 -8.35
CA VAL A 176 -10.75 16.08 -7.06
C VAL A 176 -9.90 16.67 -5.95
N ASP A 177 -10.39 16.56 -4.72
CA ASP A 177 -9.57 16.75 -3.53
C ASP A 177 -8.48 15.66 -3.50
N GLY A 178 -7.24 16.05 -3.17
CA GLY A 178 -6.09 15.15 -3.21
C GLY A 178 -6.25 13.92 -2.32
N ASN A 179 -6.89 14.08 -1.16
CA ASN A 179 -7.10 13.00 -0.19
C ASN A 179 -8.17 11.96 -0.64
N PHE A 180 -8.89 12.23 -1.73
CA PHE A 180 -9.94 11.35 -2.27
C PHE A 180 -9.48 10.57 -3.52
N ALA A 181 -8.34 10.92 -4.11
CA ALA A 181 -7.79 10.23 -5.27
C ALA A 181 -6.96 9.01 -4.82
N LEU A 182 -7.58 7.83 -4.82
CA LEU A 182 -6.92 6.59 -4.40
C LEU A 182 -5.94 6.08 -5.48
N LEU A 183 -6.44 5.88 -6.71
CA LEU A 183 -5.72 5.18 -7.79
C LEU A 183 -5.97 5.85 -9.14
N ARG A 184 -4.99 5.72 -10.03
CA ARG A 184 -5.12 6.10 -11.45
C ARG A 184 -4.28 5.19 -12.35
N THR A 185 -4.66 5.11 -13.61
CA THR A 185 -3.82 4.50 -14.63
C THR A 185 -2.60 5.38 -14.93
N ALA A 186 -1.54 4.75 -15.42
CA ALA A 186 -0.27 5.44 -15.72
C ALA A 186 -0.39 6.48 -16.85
N GLU A 187 -1.40 6.33 -17.71
CA GLU A 187 -1.67 7.18 -18.87
C GLU A 187 -2.33 8.52 -18.49
N ILE A 188 -2.92 8.62 -17.29
CA ILE A 188 -3.57 9.85 -16.83
C ILE A 188 -2.51 10.89 -16.45
N ASP A 189 -2.54 12.04 -17.13
CA ASP A 189 -1.76 13.21 -16.76
C ASP A 189 -2.29 13.80 -15.44
N PHE A 190 -1.43 13.84 -14.42
CA PHE A 190 -1.78 14.36 -13.10
C PHE A 190 -1.09 15.71 -12.83
N LYS A 191 -1.83 16.62 -12.17
CA LYS A 191 -1.33 17.91 -11.71
C LYS A 191 -1.94 18.29 -10.36
N ALA A 192 -1.09 18.53 -9.36
CA ALA A 192 -1.49 19.10 -8.08
C ALA A 192 -1.48 20.64 -8.14
N GLU A 193 -2.60 21.26 -7.80
CA GLU A 193 -2.76 22.72 -7.78
C GLU A 193 -3.41 23.14 -6.45
N LYS A 194 -3.02 24.31 -5.92
CA LYS A 194 -3.71 24.88 -4.76
C LYS A 194 -5.11 25.29 -5.21
N SER A 195 -6.13 24.85 -4.47
CA SER A 195 -7.48 25.39 -4.64
C SER A 195 -7.42 26.89 -4.36
N SER A 196 -7.74 27.71 -5.37
CA SER A 196 -7.82 29.16 -5.24
C SER A 196 -8.96 29.50 -4.29
N LYS A 197 -8.64 29.62 -2.99
CA LYS A 197 -9.47 30.36 -2.04
C LYS A 197 -9.31 31.84 -2.36
N THR A 198 -10.36 32.43 -2.93
CA THR A 198 -10.60 33.88 -2.86
C THR A 198 -10.74 34.30 -1.41
#